data_AF-A0A1B6AVB3-F1
#
_entry.id   AF-A0A1B6AVB3-F1
#
_cell.length_a   1.000
_cell.length_b   1.000
_cell.length_c   1.000
_cell.angle_alpha   90.00
_cell.angle_beta   90.00
_cell.angle_gamma   90.00
#
_symmetry.space_group_name_H-M   'P 1'
#
loop_
_entity.id
_entity.type
_entity.pdbx_description
1 polymer ?
#
loop_
_entity_poly.entity_id
_entity_poly.type
_entity_poly.pdbx_seq_one_letter_code
_entity_poly.pdbx_strand_id
1 'polypeptide(L)'
;MKWAISSSCCIAASADARAKLATATQDWLDELADSGLAPLVSLAGALREDQHAVAQGITAPYNSGVNEGRITDVKLQQRLMAGRASVPLFRHRVVLIAHLRRRYADRPTVSPR
;
A
#
# COMPACT_ATOMS: atom_id res chain seq x y z
N MET A 1 34.86 -10.69 8.88
CA MET A 1 34.59 -9.88 7.67
C MET A 1 33.36 -9.04 7.94
N LYS A 2 33.54 -7.72 8.01
CA LYS A 2 32.55 -6.75 8.48
C LYS A 2 31.55 -6.43 7.36
N TRP A 3 30.32 -6.90 7.47
CA TRP A 3 29.17 -6.30 6.79
C TRP A 3 28.63 -5.18 7.68
N ALA A 4 29.24 -4.01 7.59
CA ALA A 4 28.70 -2.78 8.15
C ALA A 4 28.53 -1.79 7.00
N ILE A 5 27.60 -2.09 6.11
CA ILE A 5 27.04 -1.07 5.23
C ILE A 5 26.20 -0.19 6.15
N SER A 6 26.72 0.99 6.47
CA SER A 6 26.03 2.00 7.27
C SER A 6 24.61 2.18 6.73
N SER A 7 23.61 1.88 7.57
CA SER A 7 22.18 1.90 7.22
C SER A 7 21.73 3.25 6.62
N SER A 8 22.45 4.33 6.91
CA SER A 8 22.20 5.65 6.34
C SER A 8 22.52 5.75 4.84
N CYS A 9 23.52 5.03 4.33
CA CYS A 9 23.92 5.09 2.92
C CYS A 9 22.92 4.39 1.98
N CYS A 10 22.33 3.26 2.41
CA CYS A 10 21.32 2.55 1.62
C CYS A 10 20.00 3.32 1.51
N ILE A 11 19.61 4.02 2.57
CA ILE A 11 18.40 4.84 2.57
C ILE A 11 18.58 6.07 1.66
N ALA A 12 19.74 6.74 1.73
CA ALA A 12 20.06 7.86 0.85
C ALA A 12 20.07 7.47 -0.65
N ALA A 13 20.74 6.37 -1.00
CA ALA A 13 20.73 5.87 -2.38
C ALA A 13 19.32 5.51 -2.89
N SER A 14 18.44 5.03 -2.01
CA SER A 14 17.04 4.76 -2.36
C SER A 14 16.20 6.04 -2.54
N ALA A 15 16.56 7.14 -1.88
CA ALA A 15 15.89 8.42 -2.04
C ALA A 15 16.24 9.08 -3.38
N ASP A 16 17.52 9.04 -3.78
CA ASP A 16 17.97 9.56 -5.08
C ASP A 16 17.33 8.79 -6.25
N ALA A 17 17.19 7.47 -6.11
CA ALA A 17 16.49 6.64 -7.11
C ALA A 17 14.99 6.99 -7.20
N ARG A 18 14.34 7.25 -6.06
CA ARG A 18 12.92 7.67 -6.01
C ARG A 18 12.71 9.06 -6.60
N ALA A 19 13.62 10.00 -6.35
CA ALA A 19 13.56 11.33 -6.95
C ALA A 19 13.68 11.28 -8.48
N LYS A 20 14.60 10.46 -9.01
CA LYS A 20 14.73 10.20 -10.45
C LYS A 20 13.50 9.52 -11.05
N LEU A 21 12.87 8.61 -10.32
CA LEU A 21 11.64 7.97 -10.76
C LEU A 21 10.49 8.98 -10.82
N ALA A 22 10.40 9.89 -9.85
CA ALA A 22 9.37 10.93 -9.84
C ALA A 22 9.48 11.86 -11.07
N THR A 23 10.69 12.21 -11.51
CA THR A 23 10.90 12.99 -12.74
C THR A 23 10.56 12.19 -13.99
N ALA A 24 11.03 10.94 -14.10
CA ALA A 24 10.73 10.06 -15.24
C ALA A 24 9.24 9.73 -15.38
N THR A 25 8.46 9.87 -14.30
CA THR A 25 7.00 9.67 -14.32
C THR A 25 6.31 10.75 -15.16
N GLN A 26 6.85 11.97 -15.23
CA GLN A 26 6.24 13.05 -16.02
C GLN A 26 6.35 12.76 -17.51
N ASP A 27 7.55 12.38 -17.98
CA ASP A 27 7.78 12.02 -19.38
C ASP A 27 6.87 10.86 -19.82
N TRP A 28 6.69 9.86 -18.95
CA TRP A 28 5.79 8.73 -19.20
C TRP A 28 4.31 9.14 -19.24
N LEU A 29 3.89 10.12 -18.44
CA LEU A 29 2.52 10.65 -18.49
C LEU A 29 2.26 11.42 -19.80
N ASP A 30 3.28 12.08 -20.36
CA ASP A 30 3.20 12.72 -21.67
C ASP A 30 3.01 11.67 -22.78
N GLU A 31 3.80 10.59 -22.77
CA GLU A 31 3.61 9.47 -23.70
C GLU A 31 2.22 8.83 -23.62
N LEU A 32 1.67 8.67 -22.40
CA LEU A 32 0.31 8.16 -22.21
C LEU A 32 -0.76 9.10 -22.76
N ALA A 33 -0.56 10.42 -22.63
CA ALA A 33 -1.46 11.43 -23.16
C ALA A 33 -1.45 11.42 -24.70
N ASP A 34 -0.31 11.12 -25.32
CA ASP A 34 -0.16 11.07 -26.77
C ASP A 34 -0.49 9.69 -27.37
N SER A 35 -0.78 8.68 -26.54
CA SER A 35 -1.05 7.31 -26.97
C SER A 35 -2.29 7.13 -27.86
N GLY A 36 -3.19 8.12 -27.90
CA GLY A 36 -4.47 8.07 -28.63
C GLY A 36 -5.48 7.07 -28.05
N LEU A 37 -5.14 6.35 -26.98
CA LEU A 37 -6.01 5.39 -26.32
C LEU A 37 -6.78 6.09 -25.20
N ALA A 38 -8.08 6.32 -25.40
CA ALA A 38 -8.92 7.06 -24.46
C ALA A 38 -8.76 6.66 -22.97
N PRO A 39 -8.65 5.36 -22.60
CA PRO A 39 -8.40 4.98 -21.20
C PRO A 39 -7.05 5.46 -20.65
N LEU A 40 -6.00 5.44 -21.47
CA LEU A 40 -4.66 5.86 -21.09
C LEU A 40 -4.55 7.38 -21.00
N VAL A 41 -5.17 8.09 -21.93
CA VAL A 41 -5.26 9.56 -21.88
C VAL A 41 -6.00 10.02 -20.62
N SER A 42 -7.12 9.36 -20.29
CA SER A 42 -7.87 9.65 -19.06
C SER A 42 -7.07 9.32 -17.80
N LEU A 43 -6.29 8.23 -17.80
CA LEU A 43 -5.40 7.88 -16.69
C LEU A 43 -4.31 8.94 -16.51
N ALA A 44 -3.68 9.40 -17.59
CA ALA A 44 -2.67 10.46 -17.53
C ALA A 44 -3.24 11.76 -16.97
N GLY A 45 -4.46 12.13 -17.38
CA GLY A 45 -5.19 13.27 -16.81
C GLY A 45 -5.39 13.15 -15.30
N ALA A 46 -5.93 12.01 -14.83
CA ALA A 46 -6.17 11.78 -13.41
C ALA A 46 -4.87 11.78 -12.58
N LEU A 47 -3.79 11.19 -13.09
CA LEU A 47 -2.49 11.19 -12.40
C LEU A 47 -1.83 12.57 -12.36
N ARG A 48 -2.08 13.43 -13.35
CA ARG A 48 -1.65 14.84 -13.33
C ARG A 48 -2.45 15.66 -12.31
N GLU A 49 -3.76 15.45 -12.19
CA GLU A 49 -4.57 16.08 -11.14
C GLU A 49 -4.03 15.75 -9.74
N ASP A 50 -3.63 14.49 -9.53
CA ASP A 50 -3.05 13.99 -8.28
C ASP A 50 -1.51 14.04 -8.22
N GLN A 51 -0.86 14.88 -9.04
CA GLN A 51 0.61 14.90 -9.20
C GLN A 51 1.38 15.01 -7.87
N HIS A 52 0.85 15.77 -6.91
CA HIS A 52 1.49 15.95 -5.62
C HIS A 52 1.40 14.65 -4.80
N ALA A 53 0.26 13.97 -4.81
CA ALA A 53 0.08 12.69 -4.14
C ALA A 53 0.96 11.60 -4.78
N VAL A 54 1.08 11.59 -6.12
CA VAL A 54 1.96 10.66 -6.84
C VAL A 54 3.43 10.90 -6.49
N ALA A 55 3.89 12.15 -6.51
CA ALA A 55 5.26 12.50 -6.15
C ALA A 55 5.58 12.12 -4.69
N GLN A 56 4.65 12.39 -3.76
CA GLN A 56 4.80 11.96 -2.36
C GLN A 56 4.76 10.44 -2.22
N GLY A 57 3.90 9.74 -2.96
CA GLY A 57 3.83 8.27 -2.94
C GLY A 57 5.11 7.60 -3.42
N ILE A 58 5.79 8.18 -4.41
CA ILE A 58 7.07 7.69 -4.94
C ILE A 58 8.22 8.01 -3.99
N THR A 59 8.26 9.22 -3.44
CA THR A 59 9.38 9.71 -2.61
C THR A 59 9.29 9.25 -1.15
N ALA A 60 8.10 8.94 -0.66
CA ALA A 60 7.90 8.49 0.70
C ALA A 60 8.66 7.19 1.01
N PRO A 61 9.22 7.07 2.23
CA PRO A 61 9.86 5.82 2.67
C PRO A 61 8.85 4.74 3.07
N TYR A 62 7.55 5.07 3.14
CA TYR A 62 6.49 4.20 3.63
C TYR A 62 5.89 3.35 2.50
N ASN A 63 5.51 2.10 2.82
CA ASN A 63 4.76 1.25 1.90
C ASN A 63 3.26 1.22 2.26
N SER A 64 2.41 0.96 1.27
CA SER A 64 0.97 0.76 1.46
C SER A 64 0.62 -0.63 1.99
N GLY A 65 1.58 -1.57 2.08
CA GLY A 65 1.30 -2.99 2.34
C GLY A 65 0.56 -3.28 3.65
N VAL A 66 0.89 -2.57 4.73
CA VAL A 66 0.16 -2.71 6.01
C VAL A 66 -1.30 -2.27 5.86
N ASN A 67 -1.54 -1.18 5.13
CA ASN A 67 -2.89 -0.68 4.88
C ASN A 67 -3.66 -1.60 3.94
N GLU A 68 -3.02 -2.11 2.89
CA GLU A 68 -3.62 -3.07 1.96
C GLU A 68 -4.03 -4.38 2.64
N GLY A 69 -3.19 -4.89 3.56
CA GLY A 69 -3.54 -6.05 4.38
C GLY A 69 -4.79 -5.79 5.23
N ARG A 70 -4.85 -4.64 5.92
CA ARG A 70 -6.03 -4.24 6.70
C ARG A 70 -7.29 -4.09 5.85
N ILE A 71 -7.18 -3.47 4.67
CA ILE A 71 -8.31 -3.33 3.73
C ILE A 71 -8.77 -4.70 3.24
N THR A 72 -7.84 -5.59 2.91
CA THR A 72 -8.12 -6.95 2.47
C THR A 72 -8.87 -7.73 3.54
N ASP A 73 -8.49 -7.56 4.80
CA ASP A 73 -9.17 -8.19 5.93
C ASP A 73 -10.61 -7.72 6.08
N VAL A 74 -10.84 -6.40 6.00
CA VAL A 74 -12.18 -5.82 6.05
C VAL A 74 -13.02 -6.34 4.89
N LYS A 75 -12.48 -6.35 3.66
CA LYS A 75 -13.13 -6.90 2.47
C LYS A 75 -13.44 -8.39 2.63
N LEU A 76 -12.54 -9.17 3.24
CA LEU A 76 -12.76 -10.59 3.53
C LEU A 76 -13.92 -10.78 4.49
N GLN A 77 -13.99 -9.99 5.57
CA GLN A 77 -15.13 -10.07 6.49
C GLN A 77 -16.45 -9.76 5.78
N GLN A 78 -16.47 -8.78 4.87
CA GLN A 78 -17.67 -8.44 4.12
C GLN A 78 -18.10 -9.57 3.19
N ARG A 79 -17.13 -10.25 2.54
CA ARG A 79 -17.37 -11.43 1.69
C ARG A 79 -17.90 -12.62 2.50
N LEU A 80 -17.32 -12.90 3.67
CA LEU A 80 -17.79 -13.96 4.58
C LEU A 80 -19.23 -13.71 5.07
N MET A 81 -19.66 -12.45 5.11
CA MET A 81 -21.02 -12.06 5.49
C MET A 81 -21.96 -11.92 4.30
N ALA A 82 -21.52 -12.33 3.10
CA ALA A 82 -22.27 -12.22 1.84
C ALA A 82 -22.81 -10.80 1.56
N GLY A 83 -22.15 -9.76 2.08
CA GLY A 83 -22.61 -8.37 1.96
C GLY A 83 -23.90 -8.02 2.70
N ARG A 84 -24.47 -8.92 3.53
CA ARG A 84 -25.77 -8.72 4.21
C ARG A 84 -25.67 -8.11 5.61
N ALA A 85 -24.47 -7.71 6.01
CA ALA A 85 -24.24 -7.15 7.34
C ALA A 85 -24.72 -5.70 7.44
N SER A 86 -25.44 -5.37 8.52
CA SER A 86 -25.62 -3.97 8.91
C SER A 86 -24.29 -3.36 9.37
N VAL A 87 -24.13 -2.04 9.24
CA VAL A 87 -22.89 -1.33 9.66
C VAL A 87 -22.49 -1.64 11.11
N PRO A 88 -23.41 -1.66 12.11
CA PRO A 88 -23.06 -2.05 13.48
C PRO A 88 -22.51 -3.48 13.56
N LEU A 89 -23.20 -4.45 12.95
CA LEU A 89 -22.78 -5.86 12.97
C LEU A 89 -21.40 -6.05 12.32
N PHE A 90 -21.17 -5.36 11.19
CA PHE A 90 -19.90 -5.38 10.49
C PHE A 90 -18.76 -4.82 11.37
N ARG A 91 -18.98 -3.68 12.04
CA ARG A 91 -18.02 -3.09 12.97
C ARG A 91 -17.67 -4.04 14.11
N HIS A 92 -18.66 -4.67 14.75
CA HIS A 92 -18.42 -5.65 15.81
C HIS A 92 -17.54 -6.81 15.32
N ARG A 93 -17.82 -7.35 14.13
CA ARG A 93 -17.03 -8.44 13.57
C ARG A 93 -15.59 -8.04 13.24
N VAL A 94 -15.38 -6.87 12.63
CA VAL A 94 -14.02 -6.37 12.33
C VAL A 94 -13.21 -6.20 13.61
N VAL A 95 -13.80 -5.61 14.65
CA VAL A 95 -13.14 -5.44 15.96
C VAL A 95 -12.83 -6.80 16.60
N LEU A 96 -13.77 -7.75 16.56
CA LEU A 96 -13.58 -9.10 17.09
C LEU A 96 -12.42 -9.82 16.40
N ILE A 97 -12.38 -9.81 15.06
CA ILE A 97 -11.31 -10.46 14.29
C ILE A 97 -9.95 -9.80 14.54
N ALA A 98 -9.90 -8.47 14.60
CA ALA A 98 -8.67 -7.75 14.95
C ALA A 98 -8.21 -8.04 16.38
N HIS A 99 -9.13 -8.23 17.33
CA HIS A 99 -8.82 -8.64 18.69
C HIS A 99 -8.25 -10.07 18.72
N LEU A 100 -8.94 -11.02 18.09
CA LEU A 100 -8.52 -12.43 18.05
C LEU A 100 -7.13 -12.58 17.44
N ARG A 101 -6.84 -11.92 16.32
CA ARG A 101 -5.52 -12.01 15.67
C ARG A 101 -4.39 -11.51 16.55
N ARG A 102 -4.59 -10.40 17.27
CA ARG A 102 -3.60 -9.93 18.26
C ARG A 102 -3.39 -10.96 19.37
N ARG A 103 -4.48 -11.48 19.94
CA ARG A 103 -4.43 -12.52 20.98
C ARG A 103 -3.70 -13.79 20.53
N TYR A 104 -3.91 -14.24 19.29
CA TYR A 104 -3.24 -15.42 18.75
C TYR A 104 -1.78 -15.17 18.39
N ALA A 105 -1.43 -13.96 17.94
CA ALA A 105 -0.04 -13.57 17.70
C ALA A 105 0.79 -13.56 19.00
N ASP A 106 0.19 -13.13 20.11
CA ASP A 106 0.86 -13.07 21.42
C ASP A 106 0.84 -14.43 22.17
N ARG A 107 0.24 -15.47 21.59
CA ARG A 107 0.15 -16.78 22.24
C ARG A 107 1.49 -17.51 22.15
N PRO A 108 2.10 -17.94 23.27
CA PRO A 108 3.32 -18.73 23.20
C PRO A 108 3.06 -20.02 22.43
N THR A 109 3.91 -20.30 21.45
CA THR A 109 3.88 -21.55 20.69
C THR A 109 4.30 -22.69 21.61
N VAL A 110 3.33 -23.31 22.26
CA VAL A 110 3.55 -24.58 22.94
C VAL A 110 3.70 -25.64 21.86
N SER A 111 4.93 -26.10 21.63
CA SER A 111 5.18 -27.26 20.77
C SER A 111 4.48 -28.48 21.39
N PRO A 112 3.64 -29.23 20.65
CA PRO A 112 3.06 -30.46 21.17
C PRO A 112 4.20 -31.44 21.46
N ARG A 113 4.19 -31.98 22.69
CA ARG A 113 5.21 -32.89 23.20
C ARG A 113 4.96 -34.32 22.74
#